data_AF-A0A7C7R057-F1
#
_entry.id   AF-A0A7C7R057-F1
#
_cell.length_a   1.000
_cell.length_b   1.000
_cell.length_c   1.000
_cell.angle_alpha   90.00
_cell.angle_beta   90.00
_cell.angle_gamma   90.00
#
_symmetry.space_group_name_H-M   'P 1'
#
loop_
_entity.id
_entity.type
_entity.pdbx_description
1 polymer ?
#
loop_
_entity_poly.entity_id
_entity_poly.type
_entity_poly.pdbx_seq_one_letter_code
_entity_poly.pdbx_strand_id
1 'polypeptide(L)'
;MWRCGRHVICAGCLVGLWPVVAAAAGPVNLIANGGFEEGTAGWTLAAGHELVSDPDQAHGGSRCLVGEVTGPKRSLTLRRDVPVRAGNRYEFEIWARATNQTKLVLWAVLPGARTRQMIAAFERVPRRWRRYSVPISIARDGTLQLQIVAPSSHAAPAGRMWIDEVALYETPMPRLTAVSRGKGFNDEPALALAADGSVYVAWNSFRDG
;
A
#
# COMPACT_ATOMS: atom_id res chain seq x y z
N MET A 1 -70.73 30.84 30.51
CA MET A 1 -70.67 29.65 29.65
C MET A 1 -69.22 29.45 29.24
N TRP A 2 -68.60 28.36 29.69
CA TRP A 2 -67.19 28.04 29.46
C TRP A 2 -66.93 27.69 27.99
N ARG A 3 -65.77 28.11 27.45
CA ARG A 3 -64.93 27.25 26.59
C ARG A 3 -63.49 27.78 26.56
N CYS A 4 -62.61 26.96 27.11
CA CYS A 4 -61.16 27.07 27.15
C CYS A 4 -60.59 26.61 25.81
N GLY A 5 -59.83 27.45 25.11
CA GLY A 5 -59.12 27.11 23.87
C GLY A 5 -57.68 26.73 24.18
N ARG A 6 -57.35 25.44 24.07
CA ARG A 6 -55.97 24.92 24.14
C ARG A 6 -55.19 25.34 22.91
N HIS A 7 -54.13 26.13 23.09
CA HIS A 7 -53.06 26.25 22.09
C HIS A 7 -52.13 25.05 22.23
N VAL A 8 -52.04 24.24 21.17
CA VAL A 8 -51.05 23.17 21.03
C VAL A 8 -49.79 23.83 20.47
N ILE A 9 -48.72 23.86 21.27
CA ILE A 9 -47.37 24.20 20.79
C ILE A 9 -46.77 22.92 20.22
N CYS A 10 -46.73 22.81 18.90
CA CYS A 10 -45.90 21.80 18.23
C CYS A 10 -44.43 22.20 18.38
N ALA A 11 -43.75 21.63 19.37
CA ALA A 11 -42.30 21.67 19.44
C ALA A 11 -41.74 20.74 18.35
N GLY A 12 -41.43 21.32 17.18
CA GLY A 12 -40.69 20.64 16.14
C GLY A 12 -39.27 20.36 16.61
N CYS A 13 -38.99 19.11 16.99
CA CYS A 13 -37.64 18.65 17.27
C CYS A 13 -36.88 18.58 15.94
N LEU A 14 -36.08 19.62 15.65
CA LEU A 14 -35.09 19.59 14.57
C LEU A 14 -34.02 18.56 14.94
N VAL A 15 -34.19 17.32 14.47
CA VAL A 15 -33.13 16.31 14.51
C VAL A 15 -32.06 16.77 13.53
N GLY A 16 -31.04 17.44 14.04
CA GLY A 16 -29.85 17.76 13.25
C GLY A 16 -29.20 16.46 12.78
N LEU A 17 -29.31 16.17 11.49
CA LEU A 17 -28.52 15.13 10.84
C LEU A 17 -27.07 15.62 10.80
N TRP A 18 -26.32 15.35 11.87
CA TRP A 18 -24.88 15.45 11.80
C TRP A 18 -24.39 14.38 10.82
N PRO A 19 -23.64 14.75 9.77
CA PRO A 19 -23.02 13.74 8.93
C PRO A 19 -22.09 12.92 9.83
N VAL A 20 -22.40 11.64 10.02
CA VAL A 20 -21.44 10.68 10.55
C VAL A 20 -20.36 10.58 9.48
N VAL A 21 -19.28 11.33 9.65
CA VAL A 21 -18.06 11.12 8.89
C VAL A 21 -17.55 9.77 9.35
N ALA A 22 -17.75 8.72 8.55
CA ALA A 22 -17.16 7.43 8.80
C ALA A 22 -15.64 7.62 8.81
N ALA A 23 -15.00 7.43 9.97
CA ALA A 23 -13.56 7.43 10.07
C ALA A 23 -13.03 6.37 9.10
N ALA A 24 -12.18 6.77 8.15
CA ALA A 24 -11.50 5.82 7.28
C ALA A 24 -10.70 4.87 8.18
N ALA A 25 -10.92 3.56 8.04
CA ALA A 25 -10.12 2.58 8.75
C ALA A 25 -8.64 2.80 8.42
N GLY A 26 -7.78 2.80 9.44
CA GLY A 26 -6.34 2.97 9.25
C GLY A 26 -5.75 1.87 8.36
N PRO A 27 -4.54 2.07 7.81
CA PRO A 27 -3.90 1.08 6.96
C PRO A 27 -3.68 -0.26 7.69
N VAL A 28 -3.93 -1.38 7.01
CA VAL A 28 -3.71 -2.74 7.52
C VAL A 28 -2.58 -3.39 6.75
N ASN A 29 -1.56 -3.93 7.45
CA ASN A 29 -0.50 -4.70 6.79
C ASN A 29 -1.02 -6.09 6.41
N LEU A 30 -0.93 -6.44 5.13
CA LEU A 30 -1.36 -7.73 4.59
C LEU A 30 -0.25 -8.78 4.53
N ILE A 31 1.00 -8.41 4.81
CA ILE A 31 2.12 -9.35 4.87
C ILE A 31 2.34 -9.78 6.32
N ALA A 32 1.97 -11.03 6.62
CA ALA A 32 2.40 -11.71 7.84
C ALA A 32 3.86 -12.15 7.72
N ASN A 33 4.58 -12.16 8.86
CA ASN A 33 5.98 -12.54 8.93
C ASN A 33 6.88 -11.73 7.96
N GLY A 34 6.62 -10.42 7.84
CA GLY A 34 7.43 -9.49 7.05
C GLY A 34 8.82 -9.24 7.60
N GLY A 35 8.97 -9.34 8.92
CA GLY A 35 10.24 -9.24 9.64
C GLY A 35 10.98 -10.57 9.84
N PHE A 36 10.49 -11.68 9.27
CA PHE A 36 11.14 -13.00 9.32
C PHE A 36 11.34 -13.61 10.72
N GLU A 37 10.67 -13.09 11.75
CA GLU A 37 10.73 -13.62 13.12
C GLU A 37 10.15 -15.03 13.24
N GLU A 38 9.23 -15.41 12.35
CA GLU A 38 8.70 -16.78 12.21
C GLU A 38 9.46 -17.59 11.13
N GLY A 39 10.72 -17.22 10.89
CA GLY A 39 11.56 -17.79 9.84
C GLY A 39 11.03 -17.42 8.45
N THR A 40 10.93 -18.42 7.56
CA THR A 40 10.49 -18.19 6.18
C THR A 40 9.02 -18.55 5.96
N ALA A 41 8.22 -18.63 7.03
CA ALA A 41 6.82 -19.02 6.97
C ALA A 41 6.04 -18.15 5.97
N GLY A 42 5.40 -18.82 5.00
CA GLY A 42 4.62 -18.21 3.93
C GLY A 42 5.42 -17.41 2.89
N TRP A 43 6.74 -17.54 2.86
CA TRP A 43 7.60 -17.01 1.80
C TRP A 43 8.12 -18.14 0.93
N THR A 44 8.15 -17.92 -0.38
CA THR A 44 8.84 -18.82 -1.32
C THR A 44 10.16 -18.18 -1.72
N LEU A 45 11.27 -18.79 -1.31
CA LEU A 45 12.61 -18.23 -1.50
C LEU A 45 13.35 -18.93 -2.65
N ALA A 46 14.20 -18.19 -3.35
CA ALA A 46 15.19 -18.79 -4.24
C ALA A 46 16.33 -19.42 -3.42
N ALA A 47 16.98 -20.44 -3.98
CA ALA A 47 18.22 -20.95 -3.42
C ALA A 47 19.27 -19.81 -3.35
N GLY A 48 19.92 -19.66 -2.19
CA GLY A 48 20.88 -18.58 -1.92
C GLY A 48 20.34 -17.45 -1.03
N HIS A 49 19.05 -17.47 -0.70
CA HIS A 49 18.53 -16.71 0.44
C HIS A 49 18.76 -17.48 1.74
N GLU A 50 19.16 -16.77 2.79
CA GLU A 50 19.44 -17.31 4.11
C GLU A 50 18.77 -16.46 5.18
N LEU A 51 18.30 -17.11 6.24
CA LEU A 51 17.78 -16.44 7.42
C LEU A 51 18.95 -16.15 8.37
N VAL A 52 19.13 -14.88 8.71
CA VAL A 52 20.07 -14.47 9.75
C VAL A 52 19.30 -14.33 11.06
N SER A 53 19.79 -14.93 12.14
CA SER A 53 19.26 -14.78 13.51
C SER A 53 20.28 -14.04 14.37
N ASP A 54 20.35 -12.72 14.16
CA ASP A 54 21.25 -11.81 14.86
C ASP A 54 20.59 -10.42 14.93
N PRO A 55 20.25 -9.91 16.13
CA PRO A 55 19.62 -8.60 16.29
C PRO A 55 20.49 -7.43 15.81
N ASP A 56 21.83 -7.59 15.80
CA ASP A 56 22.74 -6.55 15.30
C ASP A 56 22.72 -6.46 13.76
N GLN A 57 22.24 -7.52 13.08
CA GLN A 57 22.11 -7.55 11.64
C GLN A 57 20.71 -7.17 11.16
N ALA A 58 19.68 -7.41 11.97
CA ALA A 58 18.29 -7.14 11.67
C ALA A 58 17.98 -5.63 11.67
N HIS A 59 16.87 -5.23 11.06
CA HIS A 59 16.35 -3.88 11.19
C HIS A 59 15.39 -3.80 12.38
N GLY A 60 14.49 -4.76 12.49
CA GLY A 60 13.59 -4.97 13.63
C GLY A 60 13.81 -6.36 14.22
N GLY A 61 13.43 -6.56 15.48
CA GLY A 61 13.49 -7.89 16.10
C GLY A 61 14.90 -8.49 16.17
N SER A 62 15.00 -9.76 15.81
CA SER A 62 16.22 -10.59 15.92
C SER A 62 16.58 -11.30 14.63
N ARG A 63 15.75 -11.20 13.59
CA ARG A 63 15.92 -11.93 12.34
C ARG A 63 15.77 -11.01 11.13
N CYS A 64 16.44 -11.36 10.06
CA CYS A 64 16.22 -10.76 8.74
C CYS A 64 16.61 -11.75 7.65
N LEU A 65 16.21 -11.47 6.41
CA LEU A 65 16.60 -12.28 5.27
C LEU A 65 17.82 -11.67 4.57
N VAL A 66 18.81 -12.50 4.25
CA VAL A 66 19.99 -12.10 3.48
C VAL A 66 20.07 -12.88 2.17
N GLY A 67 20.63 -12.25 1.14
CA GLY A 67 20.98 -12.90 -0.11
C GLY A 67 22.26 -12.31 -0.68
N GLU A 68 23.04 -13.12 -1.39
CA GLU A 68 24.28 -12.69 -2.04
C GLU A 68 24.33 -13.12 -3.50
N VAL A 69 24.77 -12.20 -4.36
CA VAL A 69 25.17 -12.52 -5.73
C VAL A 69 26.63 -12.12 -5.92
N THR A 70 27.42 -13.02 -6.50
CA THR A 70 28.88 -12.86 -6.64
C THR A 70 29.33 -12.48 -8.06
N GLY A 71 28.42 -12.53 -9.04
CA GLY A 71 28.70 -12.24 -10.45
C GLY A 71 27.71 -11.26 -11.09
N PRO A 72 28.03 -10.73 -12.29
CA PRO A 72 27.16 -9.82 -13.01
C PRO A 72 25.91 -10.53 -13.55
N LYS A 73 24.80 -9.79 -13.73
CA LYS A 73 23.53 -10.32 -14.29
C LYS A 73 23.01 -11.55 -13.52
N ARG A 74 23.14 -11.51 -12.19
CA ARG A 74 22.60 -12.50 -11.26
C ARG A 74 21.56 -11.83 -10.37
N SER A 75 20.67 -12.63 -9.81
CA SER A 75 19.66 -12.13 -8.89
C SER A 75 19.08 -13.27 -8.06
N LEU A 76 18.65 -12.94 -6.84
CA LEU A 76 17.84 -13.83 -6.00
C LEU A 76 16.43 -13.26 -5.90
N THR A 77 15.42 -14.13 -5.89
CA THR A 77 14.00 -13.70 -5.85
C THR A 77 13.28 -14.43 -4.74
N LEU A 78 12.51 -13.68 -3.95
CA LEU A 78 11.53 -14.21 -3.01
C LEU A 78 10.12 -13.81 -3.45
N ARG A 79 9.13 -14.64 -3.12
CA ARG A 79 7.74 -14.43 -3.53
C ARG A 79 6.78 -14.52 -2.35
N ARG A 80 5.70 -13.75 -2.45
CA ARG A 80 4.57 -13.76 -1.53
C ARG A 80 3.27 -13.54 -2.29
N ASP A 81 2.30 -14.40 -2.05
CA ASP A 81 0.94 -14.23 -2.54
C ASP A 81 0.10 -13.53 -1.46
N VAL A 82 -0.65 -12.51 -1.86
CA VAL A 82 -1.46 -11.68 -0.95
C VAL A 82 -2.85 -11.44 -1.58
N PRO A 83 -3.96 -11.69 -0.87
CA PRO A 83 -5.28 -11.34 -1.36
C PRO A 83 -5.46 -9.81 -1.37
N VAL A 84 -6.01 -9.28 -2.46
CA VAL A 84 -6.25 -7.85 -2.66
C VAL A 84 -7.62 -7.61 -3.28
N ARG A 85 -8.13 -6.38 -3.12
CA ARG A 85 -9.43 -5.90 -3.55
C ARG A 85 -9.26 -4.67 -4.44
N ALA A 86 -10.02 -4.62 -5.53
CA ALA A 86 -10.09 -3.46 -6.39
C ALA A 86 -10.65 -2.25 -5.64
N GLY A 87 -10.17 -1.07 -6.02
CA GLY A 87 -10.62 0.20 -5.44
C GLY A 87 -9.95 0.55 -4.12
N ASN A 88 -9.31 -0.39 -3.41
CA ASN A 88 -8.47 -0.07 -2.25
C ASN A 88 -7.11 0.50 -2.68
N ARG A 89 -6.49 1.28 -1.79
CA ARG A 89 -5.12 1.77 -1.97
C ARG A 89 -4.14 0.79 -1.33
N TYR A 90 -3.05 0.51 -2.05
CA TYR A 90 -1.96 -0.33 -1.55
C TYR A 90 -0.63 0.39 -1.60
N GLU A 91 0.14 0.31 -0.52
CA GLU A 91 1.51 0.80 -0.41
C GLU A 91 2.42 -0.36 0.00
N PHE A 92 3.38 -0.72 -0.86
CA PHE A 92 4.41 -1.70 -0.52
C PHE A 92 5.55 -0.99 0.21
N GLU A 93 6.03 -1.58 1.30
CA GLU A 93 7.20 -1.11 2.03
C GLU A 93 8.20 -2.23 2.30
N ILE A 94 9.49 -1.87 2.34
CA ILE A 94 10.57 -2.78 2.71
C ILE A 94 11.76 -2.00 3.25
N TRP A 95 12.40 -2.53 4.29
CA TRP A 95 13.72 -2.07 4.71
C TRP A 95 14.79 -2.89 4.01
N ALA A 96 15.80 -2.23 3.45
CA ALA A 96 16.94 -2.93 2.85
C ALA A 96 18.26 -2.19 3.07
N ARG A 97 19.34 -2.97 3.18
CA ARG A 97 20.74 -2.50 3.14
C ARG A 97 21.59 -3.45 2.31
N ALA A 98 22.69 -2.96 1.75
CA ALA A 98 23.56 -3.75 0.88
C ALA A 98 25.04 -3.36 0.93
N THR A 99 25.94 -4.32 0.67
CA THR A 99 27.39 -4.11 0.78
C THR A 99 27.99 -3.25 -0.33
N ASN A 100 27.46 -3.35 -1.56
CA ASN A 100 28.10 -2.81 -2.76
C ASN A 100 27.15 -2.01 -3.66
N GLN A 101 26.18 -1.29 -3.08
CA GLN A 101 25.21 -0.50 -3.86
C GLN A 101 24.52 -1.31 -4.97
N THR A 102 24.25 -2.59 -4.70
CA THR A 102 23.48 -3.46 -5.60
C THR A 102 22.01 -3.02 -5.64
N LYS A 103 21.19 -3.68 -6.45
CA LYS A 103 19.82 -3.27 -6.75
C LYS A 103 18.77 -4.13 -6.05
N LEU A 104 17.70 -3.48 -5.61
CA LEU A 104 16.45 -4.08 -5.17
C LEU A 104 15.38 -3.83 -6.23
N VAL A 105 14.62 -4.84 -6.65
CA VAL A 105 13.54 -4.68 -7.64
C VAL A 105 12.26 -5.32 -7.12
N LEU A 106 11.14 -4.62 -7.26
CA LEU A 106 9.81 -5.17 -7.04
C LEU A 106 9.15 -5.47 -8.38
N TRP A 107 8.87 -6.74 -8.63
CA TRP A 107 7.95 -7.18 -9.67
C TRP A 107 6.65 -7.66 -9.03
N ALA A 108 5.56 -7.64 -9.78
CA ALA A 108 4.31 -8.25 -9.34
C ALA A 108 3.55 -8.89 -10.51
N VAL A 109 2.87 -10.01 -10.24
CA VAL A 109 1.77 -10.50 -11.09
C VAL A 109 0.49 -9.98 -10.47
N LEU A 110 -0.18 -9.04 -11.15
CA LEU A 110 -1.43 -8.46 -10.68
C LEU A 110 -2.59 -9.45 -10.85
N PRO A 111 -3.69 -9.31 -10.07
CA PRO A 111 -4.88 -10.13 -10.24
C PRO A 111 -5.39 -10.16 -11.70
N GLY A 112 -5.49 -11.37 -12.26
CA GLY A 112 -5.91 -11.61 -13.65
C GLY A 112 -4.83 -11.40 -14.72
N ALA A 113 -3.62 -10.98 -14.35
CA ALA A 113 -2.50 -10.87 -15.28
C ALA A 113 -1.84 -12.23 -15.53
N ARG A 114 -1.38 -12.48 -16.75
CA ARG A 114 -0.62 -13.71 -17.11
C ARG A 114 0.88 -13.56 -16.90
N THR A 115 1.37 -12.34 -16.86
CA THR A 115 2.79 -12.02 -16.76
C THR A 115 3.02 -11.01 -15.66
N ARG A 116 4.23 -11.04 -15.10
CA ARG A 116 4.66 -10.03 -14.13
C ARG A 116 4.96 -8.70 -14.82
N GLN A 117 4.81 -7.62 -14.08
CA GLN A 117 5.29 -6.29 -14.45
C GLN A 117 6.19 -5.71 -13.36
N MET A 118 7.09 -4.81 -13.74
CA MET A 118 7.95 -4.13 -12.78
C MET A 118 7.13 -3.04 -12.10
N ILE A 119 7.11 -3.04 -10.78
CA ILE A 119 6.48 -2.00 -9.98
C ILE A 119 7.50 -0.91 -9.64
N ALA A 120 8.69 -1.32 -9.19
CA ALA A 120 9.77 -0.40 -8.86
C ALA A 120 11.15 -1.05 -9.02
N ALA A 121 12.15 -0.23 -9.36
CA ALA A 121 13.56 -0.57 -9.27
C ALA A 121 14.26 0.46 -8.38
N PHE A 122 14.82 -0.01 -7.27
CA PHE A 122 15.55 0.81 -6.32
C PHE A 122 17.05 0.58 -6.51
N GLU A 123 17.65 1.51 -7.25
CA GLU A 123 19.07 1.50 -7.57
C GLU A 123 19.92 1.91 -6.35
N ARG A 124 21.15 1.40 -6.30
CA ARG A 124 22.20 1.81 -5.34
C ARG A 124 21.74 1.74 -3.88
N VAL A 125 21.32 0.55 -3.43
CA VAL A 125 20.93 0.31 -2.03
C VAL A 125 22.12 0.57 -1.10
N PRO A 126 22.02 1.45 -0.08
CA PRO A 126 23.16 1.85 0.74
C PRO A 126 23.52 0.76 1.76
N ARG A 127 24.69 0.92 2.40
CA ARG A 127 25.17 0.02 3.48
C ARG A 127 24.38 0.11 4.77
N ARG A 128 23.71 1.24 5.00
CA ARG A 128 22.79 1.44 6.13
C ARG A 128 21.38 1.04 5.73
N TRP A 129 20.58 0.64 6.71
CA TRP A 129 19.15 0.43 6.52
C TRP A 129 18.49 1.66 5.92
N ARG A 130 17.72 1.46 4.85
CA ARG A 130 16.88 2.47 4.23
C ARG A 130 15.52 1.84 3.92
N ARG A 131 14.45 2.57 4.23
CA ARG A 131 13.09 2.22 3.85
C ARG A 131 12.84 2.58 2.40
N TYR A 132 12.16 1.70 1.67
CA TYR A 132 11.67 1.91 0.32
C TYR A 132 10.16 1.73 0.31
N SER A 133 9.48 2.56 -0.48
CA SER A 133 8.03 2.59 -0.57
C SER A 133 7.61 2.77 -2.02
N VAL A 134 6.55 2.09 -2.45
CA VAL A 134 5.91 2.33 -3.74
C VAL A 134 4.43 1.95 -3.71
N PRO A 135 3.53 2.77 -4.28
CA PRO A 135 2.13 2.40 -4.42
C PRO A 135 1.93 1.30 -5.47
N ILE A 136 0.93 0.44 -5.25
CA ILE A 136 0.51 -0.59 -6.21
C ILE A 136 -0.96 -0.39 -6.57
N SER A 137 -1.23 -0.22 -7.86
CA SER A 137 -2.59 -0.09 -8.38
C SER A 137 -3.24 -1.46 -8.59
N ILE A 138 -4.35 -1.72 -7.90
CA ILE A 138 -5.13 -2.96 -8.02
C ILE A 138 -6.47 -2.67 -8.71
N ALA A 139 -6.60 -3.13 -9.94
CA ALA A 139 -7.80 -2.91 -10.76
C ALA A 139 -8.87 -4.01 -10.63
N ARG A 140 -8.51 -5.16 -10.06
CA ARG A 140 -9.37 -6.35 -9.93
C ARG A 140 -9.12 -7.03 -8.59
N ASP A 141 -10.17 -7.56 -8.00
CA ASP A 141 -10.06 -8.47 -6.85
C ASP A 141 -9.26 -9.71 -7.25
N GLY A 142 -8.54 -10.28 -6.29
CA GLY A 142 -7.88 -11.57 -6.44
C GLY A 142 -6.53 -11.62 -5.73
N THR A 143 -5.64 -12.48 -6.23
CA THR A 143 -4.31 -12.66 -5.64
C THR A 143 -3.28 -11.79 -6.35
N LEU A 144 -2.60 -10.95 -5.57
CA LEU A 144 -1.38 -10.27 -5.96
C LEU A 144 -0.19 -11.16 -5.61
N GLN A 145 0.63 -11.54 -6.58
CA GLN A 145 1.92 -12.16 -6.31
C GLN A 145 3.02 -11.11 -6.35
N LEU A 146 3.59 -10.80 -5.19
CA LEU A 146 4.81 -10.01 -5.07
C LEU A 146 6.02 -10.89 -5.42
N GLN A 147 6.93 -10.35 -6.22
CA GLN A 147 8.22 -10.95 -6.54
C GLN A 147 9.32 -9.93 -6.25
N ILE A 148 9.95 -10.08 -5.10
CA ILE A 148 10.99 -9.17 -4.62
C ILE A 148 12.33 -9.75 -5.07
N VAL A 149 13.14 -8.93 -5.74
CA VAL A 149 14.47 -9.31 -6.22
C VAL A 149 15.51 -8.60 -5.36
N ALA A 150 16.14 -9.36 -4.48
CA ALA A 150 17.03 -8.85 -3.44
C ALA A 150 18.13 -9.88 -3.17
N PRO A 151 19.38 -9.69 -3.65
CA PRO A 151 19.89 -8.61 -4.52
C PRO A 151 19.72 -8.89 -6.03
N SER A 152 19.96 -7.87 -6.86
CA SER A 152 20.12 -7.96 -8.31
C SER A 152 21.38 -7.24 -8.79
N SER A 153 22.24 -7.93 -9.56
CA SER A 153 23.41 -7.37 -10.24
C SER A 153 23.17 -7.10 -11.74
N HIS A 154 21.90 -7.00 -12.15
CA HIS A 154 21.55 -6.57 -13.52
C HIS A 154 21.73 -5.06 -13.63
N ALA A 155 22.75 -4.62 -14.37
CA ALA A 155 23.16 -3.21 -14.47
C ALA A 155 23.46 -2.56 -13.10
N ALA A 156 23.91 -3.37 -12.14
CA ALA A 156 24.33 -2.94 -10.80
C ALA A 156 25.47 -3.86 -10.32
N PRO A 157 26.29 -3.43 -9.37
CA PRO A 157 27.34 -4.29 -8.83
C PRO A 157 26.76 -5.55 -8.16
N ALA A 158 27.54 -6.62 -8.19
CA ALA A 158 27.31 -7.80 -7.37
C ALA A 158 27.56 -7.47 -5.88
N GLY A 159 26.87 -8.15 -4.98
CA GLY A 159 26.98 -7.92 -3.56
C GLY A 159 25.92 -8.65 -2.75
N ARG A 160 26.00 -8.44 -1.44
CA ARG A 160 25.08 -8.98 -0.44
C ARG A 160 24.05 -7.93 -0.06
N MET A 161 22.81 -8.35 0.15
CA MET A 161 21.70 -7.52 0.59
C MET A 161 20.96 -8.18 1.73
N TRP A 162 20.60 -7.38 2.74
CA TRP A 162 19.68 -7.75 3.79
C TRP A 162 18.37 -7.02 3.54
N ILE A 163 17.27 -7.72 3.76
CA ILE A 163 15.93 -7.16 3.76
C ILE A 163 15.21 -7.54 5.03
N ASP A 164 14.32 -6.66 5.44
CA ASP A 164 13.54 -6.82 6.66
C ASP A 164 12.27 -5.98 6.59
N GLU A 165 11.32 -6.26 7.50
CA GLU A 165 10.08 -5.49 7.69
C GLU A 165 9.32 -5.26 6.38
N VAL A 166 9.14 -6.33 5.60
CA VAL A 166 8.39 -6.29 4.34
C VAL A 166 6.90 -6.14 4.64
N ALA A 167 6.26 -5.11 4.10
CA ALA A 167 4.86 -4.81 4.34
C ALA A 167 4.11 -4.50 3.03
N LEU A 168 2.81 -4.79 3.04
CA LEU A 168 1.87 -4.28 2.05
C LEU A 168 0.69 -3.69 2.81
N TYR A 169 0.66 -2.37 2.93
CA TYR A 169 -0.42 -1.68 3.63
C TYR A 169 -1.60 -1.48 2.70
N GLU A 170 -2.74 -2.05 3.09
CA GLU A 170 -4.04 -1.80 2.47
C GLU A 170 -4.76 -0.67 3.22
N THR A 171 -5.22 0.34 2.48
CA THR A 171 -6.16 1.34 2.98
C THR A 171 -7.48 1.17 2.22
N PRO A 172 -8.56 0.75 2.90
CA PRO A 172 -9.89 0.71 2.30
C PRO A 172 -10.29 2.10 1.82
N MET A 173 -10.63 2.23 0.54
CA MET A 173 -11.12 3.50 0.02
C MET A 173 -12.65 3.58 0.19
N PRO A 174 -13.19 4.77 0.47
CA PRO A 174 -14.64 4.96 0.49
C PRO A 174 -15.23 4.58 -0.86
N ARG A 175 -16.44 4.01 -0.85
CA ARG A 175 -17.15 3.69 -2.09
C ARG A 175 -17.33 4.96 -2.91
N LEU A 176 -16.80 4.96 -4.13
CA LEU A 176 -17.07 6.01 -5.09
C LEU A 176 -18.56 5.99 -5.42
N THR A 177 -19.27 7.03 -5.02
CA THR A 177 -20.67 7.24 -5.39
C THR A 177 -20.69 8.15 -6.59
N ALA A 178 -21.16 7.65 -7.74
CA ALA A 178 -21.40 8.51 -8.89
C ALA A 178 -22.48 9.53 -8.52
N VAL A 179 -22.09 10.80 -8.46
CA VAL A 179 -22.95 11.91 -8.04
C VAL A 179 -23.84 12.39 -9.19
N SER A 180 -23.44 12.16 -10.44
CA SER A 180 -24.21 12.39 -11.65
C SER A 180 -24.32 11.10 -12.49
N ARG A 181 -25.42 10.93 -13.25
CA ARG A 181 -25.62 9.82 -14.19
C ARG A 181 -26.28 10.36 -15.47
N GLY A 182 -25.77 9.97 -16.64
CA GLY A 182 -26.36 10.33 -17.94
C GLY A 182 -25.38 11.05 -18.87
N LYS A 183 -25.79 11.26 -20.13
CA LYS A 183 -25.01 12.01 -21.14
C LYS A 183 -25.15 13.51 -20.87
N GLY A 184 -24.04 14.26 -20.88
CA GLY A 184 -24.02 15.72 -20.76
C GLY A 184 -23.82 16.28 -19.35
N PHE A 185 -23.37 15.48 -18.38
CA PHE A 185 -22.86 16.00 -17.11
C PHE A 185 -21.34 16.17 -17.22
N ASN A 186 -20.85 17.38 -16.92
CA ASN A 186 -19.43 17.66 -16.74
C ASN A 186 -19.20 17.91 -15.25
N ASP A 187 -18.50 16.97 -14.62
CA ASP A 187 -18.15 17.06 -13.21
C ASP A 187 -16.69 17.49 -13.08
N GLU A 188 -16.47 18.63 -12.41
CA GLU A 188 -15.15 19.20 -12.15
C GLU A 188 -14.88 19.20 -10.64
N PRO A 189 -14.35 18.10 -10.09
CA PRO A 189 -13.90 18.09 -8.71
C PRO A 189 -12.61 18.93 -8.56
N ALA A 190 -12.63 19.87 -7.62
CA ALA A 190 -11.45 20.62 -7.19
C ALA A 190 -11.14 20.30 -5.72
N LEU A 191 -9.85 20.12 -5.41
CA LEU A 191 -9.35 19.86 -4.06
C LEU A 191 -8.29 20.90 -3.71
N ALA A 192 -8.41 21.52 -2.54
CA ALA A 192 -7.40 22.41 -1.99
C ALA A 192 -7.05 22.01 -0.55
N LEU A 193 -5.76 22.08 -0.22
CA LEU A 193 -5.25 21.92 1.14
C LEU A 193 -4.80 23.28 1.65
N ALA A 194 -5.36 23.72 2.78
CA ALA A 194 -4.92 24.94 3.44
C ALA A 194 -3.72 24.69 4.37
N ALA A 195 -3.02 25.76 4.73
CA ALA A 195 -1.82 25.69 5.56
C ALA A 195 -2.07 25.17 6.99
N ASP A 196 -3.31 25.25 7.46
CA ASP A 196 -3.76 24.71 8.75
C ASP A 196 -4.10 23.21 8.69
N GLY A 197 -3.97 22.58 7.51
CA GLY A 197 -4.32 21.18 7.27
C GLY A 197 -5.78 20.94 6.88
N SER A 198 -6.60 22.00 6.80
CA SER A 198 -7.99 21.89 6.34
C SER A 198 -8.05 21.49 4.86
N VAL A 199 -8.94 20.54 4.53
CA VAL A 199 -9.16 20.06 3.16
C VAL A 199 -10.49 20.61 2.64
N TYR A 200 -10.43 21.33 1.52
CA TYR A 200 -11.61 21.86 0.82
C TYR A 200 -11.86 21.04 -0.44
N VAL A 201 -13.05 20.47 -0.54
CA VAL A 201 -13.52 19.77 -1.74
C VAL A 201 -14.65 20.60 -2.34
N ALA A 202 -14.52 21.01 -3.60
CA ALA A 202 -15.59 21.61 -4.37
C ALA A 202 -15.97 20.66 -5.51
N TRP A 203 -17.28 20.55 -5.79
CA TRP A 203 -17.81 19.79 -6.90
C TRP A 203 -18.65 20.74 -7.75
N ASN A 204 -18.13 21.13 -8.91
CA ASN A 204 -18.94 21.83 -9.90
C ASN A 204 -19.54 20.80 -10.85
N SER A 205 -20.86 20.70 -10.88
CA SER A 205 -21.58 19.85 -11.83
C SER A 205 -22.46 20.73 -12.67
N PHE A 206 -22.27 20.69 -13.99
CA PHE A 206 -23.13 21.41 -14.93
C PHE A 206 -23.58 20.47 -16.03
N ARG A 207 -24.75 20.79 -16.60
CA ARG A 207 -25.32 20.06 -17.72
C ARG A 207 -24.98 20.80 -19.00
N ASP A 208 -24.49 20.09 -20.01
CA ASP A 208 -24.43 20.61 -21.39
C ASP A 208 -25.84 21.12 -21.74
N GLY A 209 -25.93 22.40 -22.11
CA GLY A 209 -27.18 23.07 -22.47
C GLY A 209 -27.93 22.39 -23.61
#